data_AF-A0A9N9V1X1-F1
#
_entry.id   AF-A0A9N9V1X1-F1
#
_cell.length_a   1.000
_cell.length_b   1.000
_cell.length_c   1.000
_cell.angle_alpha   90.00
_cell.angle_beta   90.00
_cell.angle_gamma   90.00
#
_symmetry.space_group_name_H-M   'P 1'
#
loop_
_entity.id
_entity.type
_entity.pdbx_description
1 polymer ?
#
loop_
_entity_poly.entity_id
_entity_poly.type
_entity_poly.pdbx_seq_one_letter_code
_entity_poly.pdbx_strand_id
1 'polypeptide(L)'
;MASNPRILVRQATILVDGKSSSETHSRRIAAKHHSGNGPSLNQLPEAWDTFIADMTGMHSVAALRRSLVAHGRSHGAVCLVVAITLNHMRRLLFPAATQFFWPHALADMKLARSSPHRLLEQSVVSFDWLPFVAWAVFTYLLAMLPALLGQLVTAHCGRGSSRATAAACIVAYVAASLAWAEHAYVQSCWTLAQLYACWRLVSRGGDAERAFLQKLLEEQSARATAVLGLVALGLHFRVLPVAQQAVRGHWPGVLVYLGMGVGTAYMVRYSNKFFILLELADMWITLAWFGGAFVLHGMEVLRRRVEADDRAGKGPGKGASHVSKTR
;
A
#
# COMPACT_ATOMS: atom_id res chain seq x y z
N MET A 1 0.28 -13.75 37.02
CA MET A 1 1.18 -13.21 35.97
C MET A 1 0.97 -11.70 35.90
N ALA A 2 1.76 -10.92 36.64
CA ALA A 2 1.67 -9.47 36.66
C ALA A 2 2.52 -8.90 35.51
N SER A 3 1.88 -8.26 34.53
CA SER A 3 2.54 -7.57 33.44
C SER A 3 3.30 -6.35 33.97
N ASN A 4 4.58 -6.25 33.60
CA ASN A 4 5.50 -5.25 34.10
C ASN A 4 5.11 -3.85 33.58
N PRO A 5 4.68 -2.90 34.44
CA PRO A 5 4.18 -1.58 34.02
C PRO A 5 5.21 -0.74 33.27
N ARG A 6 6.50 -1.10 33.35
CA ARG A 6 7.58 -0.42 32.61
C ARG A 6 7.52 -0.63 31.10
N ILE A 7 6.90 -1.72 30.62
CA ILE A 7 6.77 -2.00 29.17
C ILE A 7 5.71 -1.10 28.53
N LEU A 8 4.58 -0.89 29.23
CA LEU A 8 3.50 -0.01 28.77
C LEU A 8 3.93 1.46 28.76
N VAL A 9 4.71 1.91 29.76
CA VAL A 9 5.27 3.27 29.78
C VAL A 9 6.25 3.47 28.62
N ARG A 10 7.10 2.49 28.29
CA ARG A 10 8.01 2.58 27.14
C ARG A 10 7.29 2.66 25.80
N GLN A 11 6.18 1.93 25.63
CA GLN A 11 5.38 2.01 24.40
C GLN A 11 4.64 3.34 24.26
N ALA A 12 4.16 3.91 25.38
CA ALA A 12 3.55 5.25 25.40
C ALA A 12 4.58 6.35 25.09
N THR A 13 5.82 6.25 25.59
CA THR A 13 6.88 7.24 25.29
C THR A 13 7.29 7.20 23.82
N ILE A 14 7.35 6.03 23.18
CA ILE A 14 7.66 5.91 21.74
C ILE A 14 6.56 6.55 20.86
N LEU A 15 5.29 6.47 21.28
CA LEU A 15 4.17 7.12 20.60
C LEU A 15 4.17 8.66 20.75
N VAL A 16 4.68 9.17 21.87
CA VAL A 16 4.80 10.61 22.13
C VAL A 16 6.05 11.20 21.44
N ASP A 17 7.19 10.51 21.46
CA ASP A 17 8.41 10.96 20.75
C ASP A 17 8.29 10.83 19.22
N GLY A 18 7.47 9.91 18.72
CA GLY A 18 7.13 9.84 17.29
C GLY A 18 6.43 11.10 16.77
N LYS A 19 5.64 11.78 17.61
CA LYS A 19 5.02 13.08 17.27
C LYS A 19 6.03 14.22 17.21
N SER A 20 7.01 14.27 18.11
CA SER A 20 8.02 15.35 18.11
C SER A 20 8.99 15.26 16.92
N SER A 21 9.35 14.03 16.52
CA SER A 21 10.14 13.75 15.31
C SER A 21 9.38 14.09 14.01
N SER A 22 8.06 13.80 13.98
CA SER A 22 7.18 14.19 12.86
C SER A 22 7.03 15.71 12.73
N GLU A 23 6.94 16.45 13.83
CA GLU A 23 6.88 17.92 13.83
C GLU A 23 8.19 18.58 13.38
N THR A 24 9.34 18.04 13.78
CA THR A 24 10.65 18.56 13.34
C THR A 24 10.91 18.25 11.86
N HIS A 25 10.48 17.09 11.38
CA HIS A 25 10.53 16.75 9.96
C HIS A 25 9.59 17.64 9.13
N SER A 26 8.37 17.88 9.62
CA SER A 26 7.39 18.76 8.97
C SER A 26 7.85 20.22 8.90
N ARG A 27 8.52 20.74 9.95
CA ARG A 27 9.11 22.10 9.94
C ARG A 27 10.28 22.23 8.95
N ARG A 28 11.11 21.20 8.80
CA ARG A 28 12.19 21.19 7.78
C ARG A 28 11.64 21.16 6.35
N ILE A 29 10.53 20.46 6.11
CA ILE A 29 9.87 20.44 4.79
C ILE A 29 9.21 21.80 4.50
N ALA A 30 8.53 22.41 5.47
CA ALA A 30 7.92 23.73 5.32
C ALA A 30 8.96 24.84 5.02
N ALA A 31 10.12 24.81 5.69
CA ALA A 31 11.20 25.76 5.41
C ALA A 31 11.81 25.61 4.01
N LYS A 32 11.73 24.41 3.40
CA LYS A 32 12.22 24.14 2.04
C LYS A 32 11.22 24.59 0.95
N HIS A 33 9.92 24.62 1.25
CA HIS A 33 8.87 25.01 0.30
C HIS A 33 8.78 26.53 0.05
N HIS A 34 9.41 27.37 0.88
CA HIS A 34 9.49 28.82 0.62
C HIS A 34 10.58 29.23 -0.38
N SER A 35 11.46 28.32 -0.81
CA SER A 35 12.29 28.57 -2.01
C SER A 35 11.51 28.07 -3.22
N GLY A 36 11.07 28.96 -4.11
CA GLY A 36 10.21 28.70 -5.27
C GLY A 36 10.77 27.80 -6.37
N ASN A 37 11.67 26.88 -6.05
CA ASN A 37 12.13 25.84 -6.97
C ASN A 37 11.16 24.66 -6.89
N GLY A 38 10.56 24.31 -8.03
CA GLY A 38 9.75 23.09 -8.16
C GLY A 38 10.50 21.85 -7.67
N PRO A 39 9.78 20.74 -7.37
CA PRO A 39 10.37 19.57 -6.75
C PRO A 39 11.54 19.04 -7.59
N SER A 40 12.75 19.15 -7.05
CA SER A 40 13.94 18.62 -7.74
C SER A 40 13.80 17.11 -7.90
N LEU A 41 14.30 16.54 -9.01
CA LEU A 41 14.32 15.08 -9.27
C LEU A 41 14.89 14.24 -8.11
N ASN A 42 15.67 14.85 -7.21
CA ASN A 42 16.22 14.22 -6.01
C ASN A 42 15.23 14.07 -4.84
N GLN A 43 14.06 14.73 -4.87
CA GLN A 43 12.99 14.64 -3.86
C GLN A 43 11.95 13.55 -4.16
N LEU A 44 11.89 13.06 -5.41
CA LEU A 44 11.01 11.97 -5.82
C LEU A 44 11.17 10.68 -4.99
N PRO A 45 12.40 10.25 -4.61
CA PRO A 45 12.57 9.06 -3.79
C PRO A 45 11.98 9.18 -2.38
N GLU A 46 12.08 10.35 -1.73
CA GLU A 46 11.54 10.56 -0.37
C GLU A 46 10.01 10.60 -0.37
N ALA A 47 9.41 11.28 -1.37
CA ALA A 47 7.96 11.29 -1.56
C ALA A 47 7.41 9.88 -1.85
N TRP A 48 8.15 9.09 -2.63
CA TRP A 48 7.80 7.71 -2.94
C TRP A 48 7.91 6.80 -1.72
N ASP A 49 8.98 6.92 -0.93
CA ASP A 49 9.18 6.10 0.27
C ASP A 49 8.12 6.41 1.34
N THR A 50 7.73 7.69 1.47
CA THR A 50 6.64 8.11 2.37
C THR A 50 5.30 7.58 1.91
N PHE A 51 5.03 7.65 0.60
CA PHE A 51 3.82 7.10 0.00
C PHE A 51 3.69 5.59 0.22
N ILE A 52 4.77 4.84 -0.08
CA ILE A 52 4.80 3.40 0.13
C ILE A 52 4.61 3.10 1.62
N ALA A 53 5.30 3.80 2.52
CA ALA A 53 5.14 3.61 3.95
C ALA A 53 3.70 3.81 4.43
N ASP A 54 3.02 4.85 3.95
CA ASP A 54 1.62 5.13 4.28
C ASP A 54 0.67 4.07 3.71
N MET A 55 0.91 3.58 2.49
CA MET A 55 0.06 2.60 1.83
C MET A 55 0.22 1.18 2.35
N THR A 56 1.46 0.75 2.53
CA THR A 56 1.79 -0.65 2.81
C THR A 56 2.12 -0.89 4.28
N GLY A 57 2.10 0.15 5.12
CA GLY A 57 2.56 0.08 6.50
C GLY A 57 4.07 -0.14 6.60
N MET A 58 4.79 0.07 5.49
CA MET A 58 6.23 -0.17 5.43
C MET A 58 7.00 0.98 6.09
N HIS A 59 7.10 0.97 7.42
CA HIS A 59 7.90 1.95 8.17
C HIS A 59 9.43 1.81 7.93
N SER A 60 9.86 0.92 7.05
CA SER A 60 11.26 0.54 6.86
C SER A 60 11.62 0.31 5.38
N VAL A 61 10.96 1.00 4.44
CA VAL A 61 11.29 0.92 2.99
C VAL A 61 12.77 1.15 2.75
N ALA A 62 13.36 2.16 3.38
CA ALA A 62 14.79 2.45 3.25
C ALA A 62 15.68 1.32 3.80
N ALA A 63 15.27 0.64 4.87
CA ALA A 63 16.02 -0.49 5.42
C ALA A 63 15.88 -1.74 4.55
N LEU A 64 14.68 -2.02 4.04
CA LEU A 64 14.44 -3.07 3.06
C LEU A 64 15.28 -2.82 1.80
N ARG A 65 15.24 -1.61 1.24
CA ARG A 65 16.03 -1.22 0.06
C ARG A 65 17.52 -1.43 0.30
N ARG A 66 18.03 -0.97 1.45
CA ARG A 66 19.44 -1.20 1.83
C ARG A 66 19.77 -2.68 1.92
N SER A 67 18.90 -3.47 2.54
CA SER A 67 19.12 -4.91 2.67
C SER A 67 19.10 -5.65 1.33
N LEU A 68 18.14 -5.33 0.46
CA LEU A 68 18.02 -5.88 -0.90
C LEU A 68 19.25 -5.54 -1.76
N VAL A 69 19.82 -4.34 -1.58
CA VAL A 69 21.05 -3.93 -2.28
C VAL A 69 22.27 -4.63 -1.68
N ALA A 70 22.37 -4.72 -0.35
CA ALA A 70 23.52 -5.30 0.35
C ALA A 70 23.74 -6.79 0.04
N HIS A 71 22.66 -7.56 -0.12
CA HIS A 71 22.74 -9.00 -0.42
C HIS A 71 22.82 -9.31 -1.92
N GLY A 72 22.87 -8.28 -2.77
CA GLY A 72 22.82 -8.39 -4.21
C GLY A 72 21.39 -8.33 -4.75
N ARG A 73 21.18 -7.50 -5.77
CA ARG A 73 19.86 -7.24 -6.37
C ARG A 73 19.19 -8.48 -6.97
N SER A 74 19.95 -9.51 -7.38
CA SER A 74 19.41 -10.81 -7.82
C SER A 74 18.76 -11.57 -6.66
N HIS A 75 19.41 -11.61 -5.50
CA HIS A 75 18.84 -12.19 -4.29
C HIS A 75 17.57 -11.46 -3.86
N GLY A 76 17.58 -10.12 -3.95
CA GLY A 76 16.41 -9.31 -3.70
C GLY A 76 15.24 -9.64 -4.65
N ALA A 77 15.51 -9.81 -5.94
CA ALA A 77 14.50 -10.22 -6.92
C ALA A 77 13.90 -11.59 -6.59
N VAL A 78 14.72 -12.56 -6.20
CA VAL A 78 14.23 -13.89 -5.74
C VAL A 78 13.35 -13.74 -4.50
N CYS A 79 13.73 -12.92 -3.52
CA CYS A 79 12.91 -12.69 -2.34
C CYS A 79 11.56 -12.06 -2.69
N LEU A 80 11.53 -11.10 -3.62
CA LEU A 80 10.30 -10.51 -4.12
C LEU A 80 9.40 -11.55 -4.79
N VAL A 81 9.96 -12.36 -5.69
CA VAL A 81 9.27 -13.47 -6.37
C VAL A 81 8.65 -14.42 -5.35
N VAL A 82 9.42 -14.87 -4.35
CA VAL A 82 8.93 -15.77 -3.30
C VAL A 82 7.82 -15.10 -2.49
N ALA A 83 7.97 -13.83 -2.11
CA ALA A 83 6.94 -13.10 -1.36
C ALA A 83 5.63 -12.95 -2.16
N ILE A 84 5.72 -12.66 -3.45
CA ILE A 84 4.56 -12.60 -4.37
C ILE A 84 3.88 -13.96 -4.43
N THR A 85 4.64 -15.05 -4.62
CA THR A 85 4.11 -16.41 -4.65
C THR A 85 3.43 -16.80 -3.33
N LEU A 86 4.05 -16.50 -2.18
CA LEU A 86 3.44 -16.77 -0.87
C LEU A 86 2.14 -16.00 -0.67
N ASN A 87 2.12 -14.73 -1.08
CA ASN A 87 0.91 -13.92 -1.00
C ASN A 87 -0.18 -14.43 -1.97
N HIS A 88 0.19 -14.95 -3.14
CA HIS A 88 -0.74 -15.63 -4.04
C HIS A 88 -1.29 -16.94 -3.43
N MET A 89 -0.42 -17.79 -2.87
CA MET A 89 -0.83 -19.00 -2.15
C MET A 89 -1.79 -18.66 -0.99
N ARG A 90 -1.53 -17.58 -0.26
CA ARG A 90 -2.43 -17.08 0.78
C ARG A 90 -3.82 -16.75 0.22
N ARG A 91 -3.94 -16.11 -0.95
CA ARG A 91 -5.25 -15.86 -1.57
C ARG A 91 -6.00 -17.14 -1.91
N LEU A 92 -5.30 -18.16 -2.40
CA LEU A 92 -5.90 -19.44 -2.77
C LEU A 92 -6.33 -20.26 -1.54
N LEU A 93 -5.46 -20.33 -0.52
CA LEU A 93 -5.66 -21.20 0.64
C LEU A 93 -6.51 -20.53 1.74
N PHE A 94 -6.33 -19.22 1.94
CA PHE A 94 -6.93 -18.46 3.03
C PHE A 94 -7.42 -17.08 2.56
N PRO A 95 -8.37 -17.00 1.61
CA PRO A 95 -8.91 -15.72 1.12
C PRO A 95 -9.52 -14.90 2.26
N ALA A 96 -10.12 -15.59 3.24
CA ALA A 96 -10.64 -14.99 4.46
C ALA A 96 -9.59 -14.24 5.27
N ALA A 97 -8.31 -14.62 5.24
CA ALA A 97 -7.28 -13.98 6.08
C ALA A 97 -7.08 -12.47 5.79
N THR A 98 -7.51 -11.96 4.64
CA THR A 98 -7.39 -10.53 4.29
C THR A 98 -8.68 -9.87 3.83
N GLN A 99 -9.60 -10.63 3.22
CA GLN A 99 -10.81 -10.10 2.57
C GLN A 99 -12.11 -10.51 3.27
N PHE A 100 -12.03 -11.05 4.50
CA PHE A 100 -13.14 -11.70 5.19
C PHE A 100 -14.47 -10.93 5.18
N PHE A 101 -14.42 -9.62 5.45
CA PHE A 101 -15.63 -8.80 5.57
C PHE A 101 -16.10 -8.21 4.22
N TRP A 102 -15.24 -8.25 3.20
CA TRP A 102 -15.49 -7.67 1.86
C TRP A 102 -14.92 -8.56 0.76
N PRO A 103 -15.51 -9.74 0.52
CA PRO A 103 -14.92 -10.73 -0.38
C PRO A 103 -14.90 -10.25 -1.85
N HIS A 104 -15.75 -9.29 -2.23
CA HIS A 104 -15.98 -8.95 -3.64
C HIS A 104 -16.06 -7.45 -3.92
N ALA A 105 -15.00 -6.70 -3.62
CA ALA A 105 -14.92 -5.26 -3.91
C ALA A 105 -15.42 -4.84 -5.32
N LEU A 106 -15.08 -5.62 -6.35
CA LEU A 106 -15.53 -5.36 -7.71
C LEU A 106 -17.03 -5.62 -7.91
N ALA A 107 -17.58 -6.63 -7.23
CA ALA A 107 -19.03 -6.89 -7.24
C ALA A 107 -19.78 -5.76 -6.53
N ASP A 108 -19.26 -5.26 -5.41
CA ASP A 108 -19.84 -4.13 -4.68
C ASP A 108 -19.86 -2.87 -5.53
N MET A 109 -18.76 -2.56 -6.25
CA MET A 109 -18.73 -1.43 -7.17
C MET A 109 -19.69 -1.60 -8.35
N LYS A 110 -19.86 -2.83 -8.87
CA LYS A 110 -20.89 -3.12 -9.88
C LYS A 110 -22.29 -2.91 -9.32
N LEU A 111 -22.58 -3.41 -8.13
CA LEU A 111 -23.87 -3.25 -7.45
C LEU A 111 -24.17 -1.79 -7.16
N ALA A 112 -23.20 -1.01 -6.70
CA ALA A 112 -23.33 0.44 -6.51
C ALA A 112 -23.78 1.13 -7.82
N ARG A 113 -23.30 0.62 -8.95
CA ARG A 113 -23.64 1.14 -10.28
C ARG A 113 -24.94 0.57 -10.84
N SER A 114 -25.28 -0.70 -10.66
CA SER A 114 -26.51 -1.25 -11.25
C SER A 114 -27.73 -1.01 -10.35
N SER A 115 -27.56 -1.17 -9.04
CA SER A 115 -28.63 -1.27 -8.05
C SER A 115 -28.17 -0.70 -6.70
N PRO A 116 -28.01 0.63 -6.57
CA PRO A 116 -27.43 1.24 -5.37
C PRO A 116 -28.26 0.97 -4.09
N HIS A 117 -29.58 0.90 -4.18
CA HIS A 117 -30.45 0.54 -3.04
C HIS A 117 -30.12 -0.84 -2.49
N ARG A 118 -29.91 -1.82 -3.37
CA ARG A 118 -29.61 -3.21 -3.01
C ARG A 118 -28.24 -3.34 -2.35
N LEU A 119 -27.24 -2.57 -2.79
CA LEU A 119 -25.93 -2.54 -2.13
C LEU A 119 -26.04 -2.05 -0.69
N LEU A 120 -26.74 -0.93 -0.47
CA LEU A 120 -26.90 -0.35 0.86
C LEU A 120 -27.74 -1.25 1.77
N GLU A 121 -28.84 -1.79 1.25
CA GLU A 121 -29.67 -2.76 1.96
C GLU A 121 -28.85 -3.97 2.39
N GLN A 122 -28.12 -4.59 1.45
CA GLN A 122 -27.28 -5.74 1.74
C GLN A 122 -26.23 -5.39 2.79
N SER A 123 -25.54 -4.26 2.65
CA SER A 123 -24.48 -3.85 3.58
C SER A 123 -24.97 -3.63 5.01
N VAL A 124 -26.21 -3.16 5.18
CA VAL A 124 -26.82 -2.90 6.50
C VAL A 124 -27.53 -4.14 7.04
N VAL A 125 -28.32 -4.84 6.24
CA VAL A 125 -29.13 -5.99 6.66
C VAL A 125 -28.28 -7.23 6.89
N SER A 126 -27.27 -7.49 6.06
CA SER A 126 -26.34 -8.62 6.24
C SER A 126 -25.19 -8.30 7.20
N PHE A 127 -25.23 -7.16 7.89
CA PHE A 127 -24.23 -6.81 8.88
C PHE A 127 -24.36 -7.70 10.11
N ASP A 128 -23.30 -8.44 10.41
CA ASP A 128 -23.18 -9.27 11.61
C ASP A 128 -22.01 -8.78 12.46
N TRP A 129 -22.27 -8.62 13.76
CA TRP A 129 -21.31 -8.15 14.75
C TRP A 129 -20.16 -9.12 14.96
N LEU A 130 -20.42 -10.43 14.97
CA LEU A 130 -19.37 -11.40 15.27
C LEU A 130 -18.28 -11.43 14.17
N PRO A 131 -18.63 -11.54 12.87
CA PRO A 131 -17.68 -11.38 11.78
C PRO A 131 -16.99 -10.01 11.76
N PHE A 132 -17.72 -8.95 12.14
CA PHE A 132 -17.15 -7.61 12.25
C PHE A 132 -16.07 -7.53 13.34
N VAL A 133 -16.31 -8.05 14.54
CA VAL A 133 -15.30 -8.06 15.61
C VAL A 133 -14.09 -8.90 15.21
N ALA A 134 -14.33 -10.09 14.64
CA ALA A 134 -13.24 -10.93 14.14
C ALA A 134 -12.41 -10.19 13.09
N TRP A 135 -13.07 -9.56 12.10
CA TRP A 135 -12.43 -8.73 11.09
C TRP A 135 -11.63 -7.58 11.70
N ALA A 136 -12.15 -6.88 12.71
CA ALA A 136 -11.44 -5.78 13.36
C ALA A 136 -10.16 -6.25 14.04
N VAL A 137 -10.20 -7.39 14.74
CA VAL A 137 -9.01 -8.01 15.35
C VAL A 137 -8.00 -8.42 14.28
N PHE A 138 -8.45 -9.12 13.22
CA PHE A 138 -7.56 -9.53 12.12
C PHE A 138 -6.94 -8.33 11.42
N THR A 139 -7.71 -7.27 11.18
CA THR A 139 -7.22 -6.02 10.56
C THR A 139 -6.16 -5.37 11.44
N TYR A 140 -6.37 -5.32 12.75
CA TYR A 140 -5.37 -4.82 13.70
C TYR A 140 -4.08 -5.65 13.67
N LEU A 141 -4.19 -6.98 13.71
CA LEU A 141 -3.03 -7.88 13.63
C LEU A 141 -2.28 -7.72 12.30
N LEU A 142 -3.02 -7.62 11.18
CA LEU A 142 -2.45 -7.44 9.85
C LEU A 142 -1.75 -6.09 9.70
N ALA A 143 -2.26 -5.03 10.35
CA ALA A 143 -1.62 -3.72 10.38
C ALA A 143 -0.30 -3.72 11.18
N MET A 144 -0.25 -4.48 12.28
CA MET A 144 0.94 -4.56 13.14
C MET A 144 2.05 -5.44 12.54
N LEU A 145 1.69 -6.45 11.75
CA LEU A 145 2.62 -7.45 11.26
C LEU A 145 3.76 -6.85 10.39
N PRO A 146 3.51 -5.99 9.39
CA PRO A 146 4.58 -5.30 8.66
C PRO A 146 5.49 -4.48 9.56
N ALA A 147 4.95 -3.79 10.57
CA ALA A 147 5.76 -2.98 11.48
C ALA A 147 6.74 -3.85 12.30
N LEU A 148 6.25 -4.96 12.86
CA LEU A 148 7.07 -5.92 13.61
C LEU A 148 8.12 -6.59 12.72
N LEU A 149 7.72 -7.04 11.53
CA LEU A 149 8.63 -7.65 10.56
C LEU A 149 9.67 -6.64 10.04
N GLY A 150 9.30 -5.37 9.89
CA GLY A 150 10.22 -4.29 9.55
C GLY A 150 11.31 -4.11 10.60
N GLN A 151 10.96 -4.16 11.89
CA GLN A 151 11.93 -4.14 12.98
C GLN A 151 12.86 -5.35 12.91
N LEU A 152 12.35 -6.56 12.65
CA LEU A 152 13.18 -7.76 12.48
C LEU A 152 14.12 -7.64 11.28
N VAL A 153 13.65 -7.11 10.14
CA VAL A 153 14.49 -6.83 8.97
C VAL A 153 15.63 -5.89 9.35
N THR A 154 15.35 -4.80 10.07
CA THR A 154 16.41 -3.88 10.51
C THR A 154 17.41 -4.53 11.47
N ALA A 155 16.94 -5.38 12.39
CA ALA A 155 17.77 -6.03 13.38
C ALA A 155 18.69 -7.10 12.77
N HIS A 156 18.15 -7.93 11.88
CA HIS A 156 18.87 -9.07 11.30
C HIS A 156 19.68 -8.69 10.07
N CYS A 157 19.24 -7.76 9.23
CA CYS A 157 19.99 -7.38 8.02
C CYS A 157 21.22 -6.51 8.32
N GLY A 158 21.31 -5.91 9.51
CA GLY A 158 22.45 -5.09 9.93
C GLY A 158 23.54 -5.83 10.73
N ARG A 159 23.26 -7.01 11.29
CA ARG A 159 24.14 -7.69 12.26
C ARG A 159 24.45 -9.12 11.86
N GLY A 160 25.43 -9.31 10.96
CA GLY A 160 26.13 -10.60 10.73
C GLY A 160 25.24 -11.85 10.62
N SER A 161 23.96 -11.70 10.30
CA SER A 161 23.00 -12.80 10.36
C SER A 161 23.21 -13.72 9.17
N SER A 162 22.80 -14.98 9.32
CA SER A 162 22.80 -15.89 8.19
C SER A 162 21.96 -15.30 7.06
N ARG A 163 22.48 -15.40 5.81
CA ARG A 163 21.76 -14.97 4.60
C ARG A 163 20.35 -15.55 4.53
N ALA A 164 20.16 -16.79 5.00
CA ALA A 164 18.86 -17.45 5.03
C ALA A 164 17.86 -16.74 5.97
N THR A 165 18.31 -16.32 7.15
CA THR A 165 17.47 -15.61 8.12
C THR A 165 17.09 -14.23 7.59
N ALA A 166 18.05 -13.49 7.04
CA ALA A 166 17.78 -12.19 6.42
C ALA A 166 16.77 -12.32 5.26
N ALA A 167 16.94 -13.32 4.39
CA ALA A 167 16.03 -13.61 3.29
C ALA A 167 14.61 -13.93 3.80
N ALA A 168 14.47 -14.79 4.80
CA ALA A 168 13.17 -15.14 5.38
C ALA A 168 12.46 -13.91 5.97
N CYS A 169 13.18 -13.05 6.71
CA CYS A 169 12.61 -11.80 7.23
C CYS A 169 12.14 -10.85 6.12
N ILE A 170 12.94 -10.69 5.06
CA ILE A 170 12.60 -9.87 3.90
C ILE A 170 11.35 -10.40 3.21
N VAL A 171 11.32 -11.71 2.91
CA VAL A 171 10.19 -12.38 2.26
C VAL A 171 8.92 -12.21 3.09
N ALA A 172 8.98 -12.48 4.39
CA ALA A 172 7.84 -12.33 5.29
C ALA A 172 7.34 -10.88 5.34
N TYR A 173 8.26 -9.91 5.45
CA TYR A 173 7.93 -8.49 5.49
C TYR A 173 7.24 -8.02 4.21
N VAL A 174 7.78 -8.39 3.04
CA VAL A 174 7.19 -8.03 1.75
C VAL A 174 5.84 -8.71 1.57
N ALA A 175 5.70 -10.00 1.92
CA ALA A 175 4.44 -10.72 1.82
C ALA A 175 3.35 -10.12 2.71
N ALA A 176 3.68 -9.76 3.96
CA ALA A 176 2.76 -9.08 4.87
C ALA A 176 2.36 -7.69 4.35
N SER A 177 3.31 -6.95 3.77
CA SER A 177 3.05 -5.63 3.18
C SER A 177 2.13 -5.72 1.96
N LEU A 178 2.29 -6.74 1.12
CA LEU A 178 1.39 -7.02 -0.01
C LEU A 178 -0.03 -7.36 0.48
N ALA A 179 -0.13 -8.23 1.49
CA ALA A 179 -1.42 -8.59 2.09
C ALA A 179 -2.14 -7.37 2.68
N TRP A 180 -1.42 -6.47 3.36
CA TRP A 180 -1.97 -5.22 3.87
C TRP A 180 -2.39 -4.26 2.75
N ALA A 181 -1.58 -4.13 1.69
CA ALA A 181 -1.91 -3.28 0.55
C ALA A 181 -3.18 -3.75 -0.18
N GLU A 182 -3.35 -5.06 -0.33
CA GLU A 182 -4.58 -5.65 -0.88
C GLU A 182 -5.79 -5.37 -0.01
N HIS A 183 -5.65 -5.56 1.30
CA HIS A 183 -6.70 -5.25 2.25
C HIS A 183 -7.10 -3.77 2.15
N ALA A 184 -6.13 -2.86 2.10
CA ALA A 184 -6.35 -1.43 1.93
C ALA A 184 -7.06 -1.10 0.61
N TYR A 185 -6.68 -1.77 -0.48
CA TYR A 185 -7.32 -1.61 -1.78
C TYR A 185 -8.78 -2.05 -1.77
N VAL A 186 -9.06 -3.24 -1.25
CA VAL A 186 -10.43 -3.79 -1.15
C VAL A 186 -11.30 -2.90 -0.28
N GLN A 187 -10.80 -2.49 0.89
CA GLN A 187 -11.48 -1.56 1.78
C GLN A 187 -11.78 -0.23 1.07
N SER A 188 -10.82 0.33 0.32
CA SER A 188 -11.01 1.57 -0.43
C SER A 188 -12.11 1.43 -1.49
N CYS A 189 -12.11 0.33 -2.25
CA CYS A 189 -13.13 0.06 -3.24
C CYS A 189 -14.53 -0.07 -2.62
N TRP A 190 -14.63 -0.79 -1.50
CA TRP A 190 -15.88 -0.91 -0.77
C TRP A 190 -16.37 0.45 -0.26
N THR A 191 -15.50 1.24 0.40
CA THR A 191 -15.83 2.59 0.87
C THR A 191 -16.33 3.48 -0.27
N LEU A 192 -15.65 3.47 -1.41
CA LEU A 192 -16.06 4.25 -2.59
C LEU A 192 -17.38 3.75 -3.19
N ALA A 193 -17.64 2.44 -3.17
CA ALA A 193 -18.91 1.87 -3.62
C ALA A 193 -20.09 2.36 -2.76
N GLN A 194 -19.92 2.36 -1.42
CA GLN A 194 -20.93 2.89 -0.49
C GLN A 194 -21.20 4.37 -0.73
N LEU A 195 -20.13 5.18 -0.82
CA LEU A 195 -20.26 6.62 -1.08
C LEU A 195 -20.94 6.91 -2.42
N TYR A 196 -20.58 6.17 -3.47
CA TYR A 196 -21.19 6.32 -4.78
C TYR A 196 -22.68 5.94 -4.78
N ALA A 197 -23.04 4.85 -4.09
CA ALA A 197 -24.43 4.41 -3.96
C ALA A 197 -25.26 5.46 -3.20
N CYS A 198 -24.77 5.93 -2.05
CA CYS A 198 -25.41 7.00 -1.28
C CYS A 198 -25.55 8.28 -2.10
N TRP A 199 -24.46 8.75 -2.72
CA TRP A 199 -24.47 9.96 -3.56
C TRP A 199 -25.51 9.86 -4.67
N ARG A 200 -25.59 8.70 -5.34
CA ARG A 200 -26.54 8.49 -6.44
C ARG A 200 -27.98 8.52 -5.96
N LEU A 201 -28.32 7.86 -4.86
CA LEU A 201 -29.69 7.85 -4.33
C LEU A 201 -30.11 9.24 -3.82
N VAL A 202 -29.21 9.95 -3.13
CA VAL A 202 -29.51 11.29 -2.60
C VAL A 202 -29.63 12.33 -3.72
N SER A 203 -28.68 12.33 -4.66
CA SER A 203 -28.54 13.39 -5.66
C SER A 203 -29.36 13.14 -6.93
N ARG A 204 -29.62 11.87 -7.28
CA ARG A 204 -30.32 11.48 -8.52
C ARG A 204 -31.56 10.62 -8.28
N GLY A 205 -31.80 10.14 -7.06
CA GLY A 205 -33.02 9.42 -6.71
C GLY A 205 -34.20 10.38 -6.53
N GLY A 206 -35.41 9.87 -6.72
CA GLY A 206 -36.65 10.55 -6.38
C GLY A 206 -37.01 10.37 -4.90
N ASP A 207 -38.24 10.75 -4.56
CA ASP A 207 -38.72 10.69 -3.18
C ASP A 207 -38.82 9.26 -2.64
N ALA A 208 -39.09 8.28 -3.52
CA ALA A 208 -39.13 6.87 -3.14
C ALA A 208 -37.75 6.35 -2.67
N GLU A 209 -36.67 6.71 -3.37
CA GLU A 209 -35.32 6.31 -2.99
C GLU A 209 -34.85 6.95 -1.68
N ARG A 210 -35.27 8.19 -1.44
CA ARG A 210 -34.98 8.89 -0.19
C ARG A 210 -35.78 8.31 0.98
N ALA A 211 -37.06 8.01 0.77
CA ALA A 211 -37.90 7.33 1.74
C ALA A 211 -37.35 5.93 2.07
N PHE A 212 -36.83 5.20 1.08
CA PHE A 212 -36.12 3.94 1.29
C PHE A 212 -34.90 4.12 2.19
N LEU A 213 -34.04 5.11 1.92
CA LEU A 213 -32.87 5.38 2.76
C LEU A 213 -33.28 5.71 4.20
N GLN A 214 -34.27 6.58 4.38
CA GLN A 214 -34.77 6.95 5.69
C GLN A 214 -35.30 5.72 6.44
N LYS A 215 -36.14 4.91 5.79
CA LYS A 215 -36.64 3.66 6.36
C LYS A 215 -35.52 2.70 6.76
N LEU A 216 -34.50 2.55 5.91
CA LEU A 216 -33.34 1.69 6.21
C LEU A 216 -32.56 2.21 7.43
N LEU A 217 -32.41 3.52 7.58
CA LEU A 217 -31.77 4.14 8.75
C LEU A 217 -32.60 3.98 10.03
N GLU A 218 -33.92 4.10 9.93
CA GLU A 218 -34.84 3.98 11.09
C GLU A 218 -34.94 2.52 11.58
N GLU A 219 -35.16 1.58 10.66
CA GLU A 219 -35.35 0.15 11.00
C GLU A 219 -34.05 -0.52 11.46
N GLN A 220 -32.89 -0.07 10.96
CA GLN A 220 -31.59 -0.72 11.20
C GLN A 220 -30.53 0.25 11.73
N SER A 221 -30.92 1.22 12.57
CA SER A 221 -30.09 2.33 13.03
C SER A 221 -28.70 1.93 13.55
N ALA A 222 -28.62 0.89 14.39
CA ALA A 222 -27.35 0.42 14.93
C ALA A 222 -26.39 -0.11 13.84
N ARG A 223 -26.92 -0.91 12.90
CA ARG A 223 -26.13 -1.48 11.80
C ARG A 223 -25.77 -0.42 10.77
N ALA A 224 -26.71 0.47 10.44
CA ALA A 224 -26.47 1.62 9.59
C ALA A 224 -25.36 2.53 10.16
N THR A 225 -25.39 2.79 11.47
CA THR A 225 -24.34 3.56 12.17
C THR A 225 -22.98 2.86 12.08
N ALA A 226 -22.93 1.54 12.26
CA ALA A 226 -21.69 0.78 12.13
C ALA A 226 -21.11 0.83 10.70
N VAL A 227 -21.96 0.67 9.68
CA VAL A 227 -21.56 0.79 8.26
C VAL A 227 -21.06 2.20 7.95
N LEU A 228 -21.76 3.24 8.43
CA LEU A 228 -21.31 4.63 8.30
C LEU A 228 -19.96 4.87 9.00
N GLY A 229 -19.78 4.29 10.19
CA GLY A 229 -18.52 4.30 10.92
C GLY A 229 -17.38 3.67 10.11
N LEU A 230 -17.62 2.52 9.47
CA LEU A 230 -16.66 1.86 8.58
C LEU A 230 -16.32 2.70 7.34
N VAL A 231 -17.31 3.35 6.74
CA VAL A 231 -17.11 4.27 5.61
C VAL A 231 -16.25 5.47 6.05
N ALA A 232 -16.55 6.07 7.20
CA ALA A 232 -15.77 7.16 7.78
C ALA A 232 -14.33 6.73 8.08
N LEU A 233 -14.14 5.52 8.63
CA LEU A 233 -12.84 4.93 8.90
C LEU A 233 -12.02 4.75 7.62
N GLY A 234 -12.64 4.19 6.56
CA GLY A 234 -12.03 4.02 5.25
C GLY A 234 -11.63 5.36 4.62
N LEU A 235 -12.51 6.37 4.70
CA LEU A 235 -12.21 7.72 4.25
C LEU A 235 -11.02 8.31 5.01
N HIS A 236 -11.02 8.23 6.34
CA HIS A 236 -9.98 8.81 7.18
C HIS A 236 -8.61 8.18 6.95
N PHE A 237 -8.53 6.85 6.86
CA PHE A 237 -7.25 6.17 6.75
C PHE A 237 -6.77 5.92 5.32
N ARG A 238 -7.65 5.96 4.32
CA ARG A 238 -7.29 5.59 2.93
C ARG A 238 -7.42 6.74 1.96
N VAL A 239 -8.52 7.49 2.00
CA VAL A 239 -8.80 8.53 1.00
C VAL A 239 -8.17 9.87 1.41
N LEU A 240 -8.31 10.25 2.68
CA LEU A 240 -7.83 11.52 3.19
C LEU A 240 -6.30 11.67 3.10
N PRO A 241 -5.45 10.66 3.42
CA PRO A 241 -4.00 10.80 3.27
C PRO A 241 -3.58 11.05 1.83
N VAL A 242 -4.23 10.39 0.87
CA VAL A 242 -3.99 10.59 -0.58
C VAL A 242 -4.39 12.01 -0.99
N ALA A 243 -5.53 12.50 -0.54
CA ALA A 243 -5.97 13.87 -0.78
C ALA A 243 -4.99 14.89 -0.17
N GLN A 244 -4.51 14.66 1.05
CA GLN A 244 -3.50 15.50 1.70
C GLN A 244 -2.17 15.50 0.94
N GLN A 245 -1.74 14.34 0.44
CA GLN A 245 -0.55 14.22 -0.41
C GLN A 245 -0.71 15.01 -1.71
N ALA A 246 -1.88 14.97 -2.34
CA ALA A 246 -2.19 15.76 -3.54
C ALA A 246 -2.10 17.26 -3.27
N VAL A 247 -2.71 17.73 -2.17
CA VAL A 247 -2.65 19.15 -1.77
C VAL A 247 -1.21 19.59 -1.47
N ARG A 248 -0.39 18.71 -0.92
CA ARG A 248 1.05 18.97 -0.67
C ARG A 248 1.93 18.85 -1.92
N GLY A 249 1.36 18.58 -3.10
CA GLY A 249 2.10 18.44 -4.36
C GLY A 249 2.86 17.12 -4.50
N HIS A 250 2.60 16.12 -3.67
CA HIS A 250 3.20 14.78 -3.76
C HIS A 250 2.44 13.90 -4.75
N TRP A 251 2.53 14.25 -6.03
CA TRP A 251 1.79 13.61 -7.12
C TRP A 251 2.09 12.14 -7.41
N PRO A 252 3.31 11.58 -7.23
CA PRO A 252 3.59 10.21 -7.65
C PRO A 252 2.64 9.17 -7.03
N GLY A 253 2.41 9.26 -5.71
CA GLY A 253 1.51 8.36 -5.01
C GLY A 253 0.04 8.56 -5.40
N VAL A 254 -0.36 9.82 -5.57
CA VAL A 254 -1.72 10.20 -6.01
C VAL A 254 -2.00 9.66 -7.40
N LEU A 255 -1.05 9.73 -8.33
CA LEU A 255 -1.19 9.20 -9.67
C LEU A 255 -1.35 7.67 -9.67
N VAL A 256 -0.66 6.95 -8.78
CA VAL A 256 -0.86 5.50 -8.60
C VAL A 256 -2.29 5.22 -8.13
N TYR A 257 -2.78 5.93 -7.10
CA TYR A 257 -4.16 5.77 -6.63
C TYR A 257 -5.21 6.13 -7.68
N LEU A 258 -5.00 7.22 -8.42
CA LEU A 258 -5.89 7.63 -9.50
C LEU A 258 -5.87 6.60 -10.63
N GLY A 259 -4.70 6.11 -11.02
CA GLY A 259 -4.56 5.06 -12.02
C GLY A 259 -5.27 3.78 -11.61
N MET A 260 -5.10 3.36 -10.35
CA MET A 260 -5.84 2.23 -9.78
C MET A 260 -7.34 2.49 -9.81
N GLY A 261 -7.81 3.64 -9.30
CA GLY A 261 -9.24 3.97 -9.26
C GLY A 261 -9.89 4.05 -10.64
N VAL A 262 -9.23 4.68 -11.61
CA VAL A 262 -9.69 4.76 -13.01
C VAL A 262 -9.69 3.36 -13.64
N GLY A 263 -8.65 2.57 -13.41
CA GLY A 263 -8.56 1.18 -13.86
C GLY A 263 -9.71 0.34 -13.32
N THR A 264 -9.96 0.40 -12.01
CA THR A 264 -11.06 -0.30 -11.36
C THR A 264 -12.42 0.14 -11.90
N ALA A 265 -12.64 1.46 -12.04
CA ALA A 265 -13.89 1.99 -12.60
C ALA A 265 -14.10 1.55 -14.06
N TYR A 266 -13.04 1.50 -14.86
CA TYR A 266 -13.06 1.01 -16.23
C TYR A 266 -13.41 -0.48 -16.28
N MET A 267 -12.77 -1.30 -15.44
CA MET A 267 -13.07 -2.74 -15.33
C MET A 267 -14.53 -2.97 -14.91
N VAL A 268 -15.04 -2.20 -13.95
CA VAL A 268 -16.45 -2.27 -13.52
C VAL A 268 -17.38 -1.87 -14.66
N ARG A 269 -17.03 -0.85 -15.46
CA ARG A 269 -17.84 -0.40 -16.59
C ARG A 269 -17.97 -1.43 -17.71
N TYR A 270 -16.90 -2.18 -17.97
CA TYR A 270 -16.82 -3.13 -19.06
C TYR A 270 -16.78 -4.57 -18.56
N SER A 271 -17.34 -4.84 -17.38
CA SER A 271 -17.17 -6.12 -16.73
C SER A 271 -17.73 -7.31 -17.50
N ASN A 272 -18.77 -7.10 -18.32
CA ASN A 272 -19.33 -8.16 -19.18
C ASN A 272 -18.33 -8.55 -20.27
N LYS A 273 -17.55 -7.59 -20.78
CA LYS A 273 -16.47 -7.85 -21.75
C LYS A 273 -15.24 -8.46 -21.08
N PHE A 274 -14.99 -8.10 -19.83
CA PHE A 274 -13.84 -8.54 -19.05
C PHE A 274 -14.13 -9.72 -18.12
N PHE A 275 -15.22 -10.48 -18.31
CA PHE A 275 -15.58 -11.57 -17.39
C PHE A 275 -14.43 -12.57 -17.19
N ILE A 276 -13.83 -13.06 -18.28
CA ILE A 276 -12.68 -13.97 -18.24
C ILE A 276 -11.46 -13.29 -17.59
N LEU A 277 -11.25 -12.00 -17.88
CA LEU A 277 -10.14 -11.21 -17.31
C LEU A 277 -10.30 -10.96 -15.80
N LEU A 278 -11.54 -10.86 -15.32
CA LEU A 278 -11.88 -10.73 -13.91
C LEU A 278 -11.73 -12.06 -13.17
N GLU A 279 -12.14 -13.17 -13.80
CA GLU A 279 -11.93 -14.52 -13.26
C GLU A 279 -10.44 -14.85 -13.15
N LEU A 280 -9.65 -14.40 -14.12
CA LEU A 280 -8.18 -14.53 -14.13
C LEU A 280 -7.46 -13.37 -13.43
N ALA A 281 -8.17 -12.42 -12.81
CA ALA A 281 -7.55 -11.19 -12.30
C ALA A 281 -6.47 -11.47 -11.25
N ASP A 282 -6.66 -12.49 -10.42
CA ASP A 282 -5.65 -12.91 -9.44
C ASP A 282 -4.36 -13.38 -10.10
N MET A 283 -4.47 -14.08 -11.24
CA MET A 283 -3.32 -14.49 -12.04
C MET A 283 -2.66 -13.27 -12.70
N TRP A 284 -3.44 -12.34 -13.25
CA TRP A 284 -2.92 -11.11 -13.88
C TRP A 284 -2.21 -10.19 -12.90
N ILE A 285 -2.73 -10.04 -11.68
CA ILE A 285 -2.06 -9.25 -10.63
C ILE A 285 -0.71 -9.89 -10.29
N THR A 286 -0.68 -11.22 -10.16
CA THR A 286 0.55 -11.97 -9.90
C THR A 286 1.56 -11.81 -11.05
N LEU A 287 1.10 -11.93 -12.30
CA LEU A 287 1.90 -11.69 -13.50
C LEU A 287 2.41 -10.23 -13.59
N ALA A 288 1.59 -9.24 -13.21
CA ALA A 288 2.00 -7.84 -13.19
C ALA A 288 3.10 -7.59 -12.16
N TRP A 289 3.01 -8.21 -10.97
CA TRP A 289 4.09 -8.17 -9.98
C TRP A 289 5.37 -8.84 -10.49
N PHE A 290 5.26 -9.99 -11.15
CA PHE A 290 6.41 -10.65 -11.79
C PHE A 290 7.02 -9.80 -12.90
N GLY A 291 6.19 -9.23 -13.77
CA GLY A 291 6.62 -8.32 -14.84
C GLY A 291 7.32 -7.08 -14.27
N GLY A 292 6.76 -6.48 -13.22
CA GLY A 292 7.39 -5.36 -12.51
C GLY A 292 8.75 -5.74 -11.91
N ALA A 293 8.83 -6.89 -11.24
CA ALA A 293 10.11 -7.40 -10.70
C ALA A 293 11.14 -7.66 -11.82
N PHE A 294 10.70 -8.21 -12.95
CA PHE A 294 11.56 -8.50 -14.10
C PHE A 294 12.04 -7.23 -14.80
N VAL A 295 11.17 -6.24 -15.01
CA VAL A 295 11.53 -4.94 -15.58
C VAL A 295 12.53 -4.21 -14.68
N LEU A 296 12.27 -4.17 -13.37
CA LEU A 296 13.21 -3.59 -12.40
C LEU A 296 14.56 -4.31 -12.42
N HIS A 297 14.58 -5.62 -12.57
CA HIS A 297 15.80 -6.40 -12.73
C HIS A 297 16.52 -6.10 -14.06
N GLY A 298 15.78 -6.04 -15.18
CA GLY A 298 16.32 -5.78 -16.51
C GLY A 298 16.91 -4.38 -16.67
N MET A 299 16.20 -3.35 -16.20
CA MET A 299 16.70 -1.96 -16.19
C MET A 299 18.02 -1.84 -15.43
N GLU A 300 18.16 -2.61 -14.36
CA GLU A 300 19.38 -2.63 -13.56
C GLU A 300 20.53 -3.35 -14.27
N VAL A 301 20.28 -4.50 -14.90
CA VAL A 301 21.29 -5.20 -15.72
C VAL A 301 21.79 -4.27 -16.83
N LEU A 302 20.88 -3.53 -17.47
CA LEU A 302 21.23 -2.55 -18.49
C LEU A 302 22.08 -1.41 -17.91
N ARG A 303 21.68 -0.83 -16.77
CA ARG A 303 22.44 0.21 -16.08
C ARG A 303 23.86 -0.24 -15.76
N ARG A 304 24.05 -1.47 -15.26
CA ARG A 304 25.39 -2.02 -14.96
C ARG A 304 26.26 -2.18 -16.19
N ARG A 305 25.68 -2.55 -17.34
CA ARG A 305 26.41 -2.63 -18.62
C ARG A 305 26.90 -1.25 -19.04
N VAL A 306 26.03 -0.24 -18.99
CA VAL A 306 26.42 1.15 -19.30
C VAL A 306 27.54 1.64 -18.37
N GLU A 307 27.40 1.42 -17.06
CA GLU A 307 28.44 1.82 -16.08
C GLU A 307 29.77 1.05 -16.27
N ALA A 308 29.73 -0.20 -16.75
CA ALA A 308 30.92 -0.98 -17.06
C ALA A 308 31.60 -0.49 -18.36
N ASP A 309 30.81 -0.20 -19.39
CA ASP A 309 31.29 0.33 -20.66
C ASP A 309 31.92 1.72 -20.49
N ASP A 310 31.32 2.59 -19.65
CA ASP A 310 31.90 3.89 -19.29
C ASP A 310 33.26 3.77 -18.59
N ARG A 311 33.44 2.74 -17.74
CA ARG A 311 34.71 2.46 -17.07
C ARG A 311 35.75 1.88 -18.02
N ALA A 312 35.33 1.01 -18.94
CA ALA A 312 36.20 0.44 -19.96
C ALA A 312 36.63 1.49 -21.00
N GLY A 313 35.74 2.41 -21.37
CA GLY A 313 36.01 3.54 -22.27
C GLY A 313 36.94 4.60 -21.65
N LYS A 314 36.96 4.73 -20.32
CA LYS A 314 37.99 5.45 -19.55
C LYS A 314 39.24 4.60 -19.31
N GLY A 315 39.60 3.75 -20.27
CA GLY A 315 40.85 3.00 -20.26
C GLY A 315 42.05 3.91 -19.97
N PRO A 316 43.18 3.35 -19.49
CA PRO A 316 44.34 4.08 -18.95
C PRO A 316 45.18 4.78 -20.03
N GLY A 317 44.54 5.55 -20.90
CA GLY A 317 45.16 6.26 -22.01
C GLY A 317 44.94 7.76 -21.85
N LYS A 318 45.94 8.42 -21.22
CA LYS A 318 46.27 9.86 -21.21
C LYS A 318 46.62 10.37 -19.80
N GLY A 319 47.36 9.57 -19.03
CA GLY A 319 48.06 10.02 -17.84
C GLY A 319 49.57 10.05 -18.11
N ALA A 320 50.08 11.24 -18.41
CA ALA A 320 51.47 11.65 -18.20
C ALA A 320 52.58 10.97 -19.02
N SER A 321 52.68 11.32 -20.32
CA SER A 321 54.01 11.62 -20.86
C SER A 321 54.48 12.94 -20.25
N HIS A 322 54.90 12.91 -18.98
CA HIS A 322 55.60 14.02 -18.37
C HIS A 322 56.97 14.09 -19.05
N VAL A 323 57.06 15.01 -20.00
CA VAL A 323 58.29 15.40 -20.69
C VAL A 323 59.32 15.78 -19.62
N SER A 324 60.28 14.90 -19.40
CA SER A 324 61.56 15.21 -18.76
C SER A 324 62.29 16.20 -19.68
N LYS A 325 62.17 17.50 -19.36
CA LYS A 325 63.08 18.52 -19.88
C LYS A 325 64.30 18.53 -18.97
N THR A 326 65.38 17.98 -19.50
CA THR A 326 66.76 18.19 -19.09
C THR A 326 67.09 19.67 -18.87
N ARG A 327 67.69 19.98 -17.73
CA ARG A 327 68.67 21.05 -17.58
C ARG A 327 69.63 20.72 -16.45
#